data_AF-A0A7C1TL05-F1
#
_entry.id   AF-A0A7C1TL05-F1
#
_cell.length_a   1.000
_cell.length_b   1.000
_cell.length_c   1.000
_cell.angle_alpha   90.00
_cell.angle_beta   90.00
_cell.angle_gamma   90.00
#
_symmetry.space_group_name_H-M   'P 1'
#
loop_
_entity.id
_entity.type
_entity.pdbx_description
1 polymer ?
#
loop_
_entity_poly.entity_id
_entity_poly.type
_entity_poly.pdbx_seq_one_letter_code
_entity_poly.pdbx_strand_id
1 'polypeptide(L)' 'MNESSPLLLSALAIIAGVLVIVFKRPLGAGATRLYRRLGIDVPESLYIRQFVFVGVLLMILGFLLGTGLFALL' A
#
# COMPACT_ATOMS: atom_id res chain seq x y z
N MET A 1 25.44 3.66 -12.21
CA MET A 1 24.08 3.28 -11.76
C MET A 1 23.23 4.53 -11.83
N ASN A 2 22.10 4.51 -12.55
CA ASN A 2 21.23 5.68 -12.72
C ASN A 2 20.60 6.08 -11.38
N GLU A 3 21.02 7.21 -10.82
CA GLU A 3 20.48 7.79 -9.57
C GLU A 3 18.99 8.17 -9.68
N SER A 4 18.44 8.23 -10.90
CA SER A 4 17.03 8.50 -11.19
C SER A 4 16.10 7.31 -10.91
N SER A 5 16.59 6.07 -10.96
CA SER A 5 15.78 4.87 -10.70
C SER A 5 15.23 4.76 -9.26
N PRO A 6 16.01 4.98 -8.19
CA PRO A 6 15.49 4.88 -6.82
C PRO A 6 14.48 5.98 -6.46
N LEU A 7 14.67 7.19 -6.98
CA LEU A 7 13.74 8.31 -6.77
C LEU A 7 12.38 8.04 -7.44
N LEU A 8 12.38 7.46 -8.64
CA LEU A 8 11.14 7.06 -9.32
C LEU A 8 10.41 5.97 -8.55
N LEU A 9 11.12 4.95 -8.06
CA LEU A 9 10.54 3.89 -7.24
C LEU A 9 9.97 4.42 -5.92
N SER A 10 10.68 5.37 -5.28
CA SER A 10 10.20 6.08 -4.10
C SER A 10 8.88 6.80 -4.35
N ALA A 11 8.83 7.61 -5.42
CA ALA A 11 7.62 8.34 -5.78
C ALA A 11 6.45 7.41 -6.09
N LEU A 12 6.68 6.33 -6.85
CA LEU A 12 5.66 5.33 -7.16
C LEU A 12 5.14 4.63 -5.89
N ALA A 13 6.01 4.26 -4.96
CA ALA A 13 5.61 3.63 -3.70
C ALA A 13 4.75 4.57 -2.83
N ILE A 14 5.13 5.85 -2.73
CA ILE A 14 4.36 6.86 -1.98
C ILE A 14 2.99 7.06 -2.64
N ILE A 15 2.95 7.25 -3.96
CA ILE A 15 1.70 7.44 -4.71
C ILE A 15 0.79 6.21 -4.55
N ALA A 16 1.34 5.00 -4.68
CA ALA A 16 0.58 3.77 -4.48
C ALA A 16 0.02 3.68 -3.05
N GLY A 17 0.82 4.01 -2.03
CA GLY A 17 0.37 4.02 -0.64
C GLY A 17 -0.78 5.00 -0.41
N VAL A 18 -0.68 6.22 -0.95
CA VAL A 18 -1.75 7.23 -0.90
C VAL A 18 -3.01 6.74 -1.60
N LEU A 19 -2.87 6.17 -2.81
CA LEU A 19 -4.01 5.63 -3.56
C LEU A 19 -4.72 4.52 -2.77
N VAL A 20 -3.98 3.59 -2.16
CA VAL A 20 -4.56 2.53 -1.33
C VAL A 20 -5.34 3.12 -0.15
N ILE A 21 -4.82 4.16 0.52
CA ILE A 21 -5.50 4.81 1.65
C ILE A 21 -6.75 5.58 1.19
N VAL A 22 -6.69 6.30 0.07
CA VAL A 22 -7.81 7.05 -0.48
C VAL A 22 -8.92 6.09 -0.91
N PHE A 23 -8.57 5.03 -1.63
CA PHE A 23 -9.49 4.03 -2.16
C PHE A 23 -9.73 2.84 -1.21
N LYS A 24 -9.37 2.95 0.08
CA LYS A 24 -9.52 1.86 1.08
C LYS A 24 -10.93 1.29 1.18
N ARG A 25 -11.97 2.12 1.03
CA ARG A 25 -13.38 1.69 1.09
C ARG A 25 -13.78 0.85 -0.13
N PRO A 26 -13.63 1.33 -1.38
CA PRO A 26 -13.93 0.50 -2.55
C PRO A 26 -13.04 -0.75 -2.63
N LEU A 27 -11.77 -0.67 -2.20
CA LEU A 27 -10.88 -1.84 -2.09
C LEU A 27 -11.39 -2.85 -1.05
N GLY A 28 -11.81 -2.39 0.13
CA GLY A 28 -12.41 -3.22 1.18
C GLY A 28 -13.68 -3.93 0.71
N ALA A 29 -14.61 -3.20 0.10
CA ALA A 29 -15.83 -3.77 -0.46
C ALA A 29 -15.54 -4.77 -1.60
N GLY A 30 -14.59 -4.46 -2.48
CA GLY A 30 -14.15 -5.34 -3.55
C GLY A 30 -13.53 -6.63 -3.04
N ALA A 31 -12.61 -6.54 -2.08
CA ALA A 31 -12.00 -7.69 -1.43
C ALA A 31 -13.06 -8.55 -0.73
N THR A 32 -13.95 -7.93 0.05
CA THR A 32 -15.05 -8.66 0.72
C THR A 32 -15.91 -9.43 -0.27
N ARG A 33 -16.29 -8.83 -1.42
CA ARG A 33 -17.04 -9.52 -2.46
C ARG A 33 -16.25 -10.68 -3.07
N LEU A 34 -14.96 -10.52 -3.29
CA LEU A 34 -14.09 -11.57 -3.83
C LEU A 34 -13.98 -12.76 -2.87
N TYR A 35 -13.69 -12.50 -1.60
CA TYR A 35 -13.58 -13.54 -0.58
C TYR A 35 -14.91 -14.21 -0.27
N ARG A 36 -16.02 -13.48 -0.34
CA ARG A 36 -17.36 -14.07 -0.20
C ARG A 36 -17.68 -15.07 -1.31
N ARG A 37 -17.16 -14.86 -2.54
CA ARG A 37 -17.26 -15.86 -3.63
C ARG A 37 -16.47 -17.14 -3.34
N LEU A 38 -15.43 -17.05 -2.51
CA LEU A 38 -14.62 -18.18 -2.05
C LEU A 38 -15.20 -18.84 -0.78
N GLY A 39 -16.37 -18.39 -0.31
CA GLY A 39 -17.01 -18.92 0.89
C GLY A 39 -16.48 -18.38 2.22
N ILE A 40 -15.61 -17.35 2.18
CA ILE A 40 -15.03 -16.75 3.38
C ILE A 40 -15.73 -15.41 3.65
N ASP A 41 -16.39 -15.30 4.80
CA ASP A 41 -17.05 -14.06 5.23
C ASP A 41 -16.14 -13.31 6.21
N VAL A 42 -15.42 -12.31 5.69
CA VAL A 42 -14.55 -11.44 6.49
C VAL A 42 -15.17 -10.03 6.54
N PRO A 43 -15.32 -9.44 7.74
CA PRO A 43 -15.83 -8.08 7.87
C PRO A 43 -15.05 -7.06 7.03
N GLU A 44 -15.76 -6.23 6.27
CA GLU A 44 -15.18 -5.15 5.45
C GLU A 44 -14.27 -4.22 6.30
N SER A 45 -14.64 -4.00 7.56
CA SER A 45 -13.87 -3.17 8.49
C SER A 45 -12.45 -3.69 8.74
N LEU A 46 -12.23 -5.01 8.68
CA LEU A 46 -10.89 -5.60 8.80
C LEU A 46 -10.06 -5.33 7.55
N TYR A 47 -10.62 -5.49 6.36
CA TYR A 47 -9.93 -5.18 5.11
C TYR A 47 -9.59 -3.69 5.01
N ILE A 48 -10.50 -2.79 5.41
CA ILE A 48 -10.22 -1.35 5.42
C ILE A 48 -9.00 -1.05 6.30
N ARG A 49 -8.90 -1.65 7.49
CA ARG A 49 -7.74 -1.49 8.39
C ARG A 49 -6.47 -2.05 7.77
N GLN A 50 -6.54 -3.23 7.14
CA GLN A 50 -5.41 -3.83 6.45
C GLN A 50 -4.91 -2.97 5.29
N PHE A 51 -5.81 -2.43 4.46
CA PHE A 51 -5.43 -1.53 3.37
C PHE A 51 -4.80 -0.23 3.88
N VAL A 52 -5.30 0.33 4.99
CA VAL A 52 -4.63 1.49 5.63
C VAL A 52 -3.21 1.12 6.08
N PHE A 53 -3.04 -0.03 6.74
CA PHE A 53 -1.73 -0.50 7.18
C PHE A 53 -0.76 -0.69 5.99
N VAL A 54 -1.20 -1.38 4.93
CA VAL A 54 -0.42 -1.59 3.71
C VAL A 54 -0.06 -0.26 3.04
N GLY A 55 -1.00 0.68 2.97
CA GLY A 55 -0.75 1.99 2.40
C GLY A 55 0.30 2.79 3.16
N VAL A 56 0.23 2.79 4.50
CA VAL A 56 1.24 3.43 5.36
C VAL A 56 2.61 2.75 5.19
N LEU A 57 2.64 1.42 5.13
CA LEU A 57 3.88 0.67 4.91
C LEU A 57 4.54 1.04 3.57
N LEU A 58 3.76 1.16 2.50
CA LEU A 58 4.25 1.60 1.19
C LEU A 58 4.82 3.03 1.23
N MET A 59 4.20 3.94 1.98
CA MET A 59 4.72 5.29 2.15
C MET A 59 6.03 5.31 2.93
N ILE A 60 6.17 4.51 3.98
CA ILE A 60 7.41 4.37 4.75
C ILE A 60 8.52 3.79 3.86
N LEU A 61 8.23 2.73 3.11
CA LEU A 61 9.17 2.13 2.16
C LEU A 61 9.60 3.13 1.09
N GLY A 62 8.65 3.85 0.50
CA GLY A 62 8.93 4.90 -0.47
C GLY A 62 9.82 5.99 0.12
N PHE A 63 9.56 6.41 1.35
CA PHE A 63 10.41 7.39 2.05
C PHE A 63 11.83 6.86 2.29
N LEU A 64 11.98 5.63 2.77
CA LEU A 64 13.29 4.99 3.00
C LEU A 64 14.10 4.86 1.70
N LEU A 65 13.44 4.52 0.59
CA LEU A 65 14.06 4.45 -0.73
C LEU A 65 14.48 5.84 -1.23
N GLY A 66 13.64 6.85 -1.05
CA GLY A 66 13.90 8.22 -1.53
C GLY A 66 14.99 8.95 -0.75
N THR A 67 15.11 8.65 0.55
CA THR A 67 16.13 9.22 1.43
C THR A 67 17.44 8.44 1.43
N GLY A 68 17.48 7.25 0.82
CA GLY A 68 18.65 6.36 0.86
C GLY A 68 18.89 5.71 2.23
N LEU A 69 18.00 5.93 3.21
CA LEU A 69 18.09 5.32 4.55
C LEU A 69 18.01 3.79 4.51
N PHE A 70 17.47 3.22 3.43
CA PHE A 70 17.50 1.78 3.21
C PHE A 70 18.92 1.21 3.17
N ALA A 71 19.93 1.97 2.75
CA ALA A 71 21.32 1.52 2.73
C ALA A 71 22.01 1.54 4.12
N LEU A 72 21.35 2.11 5.13
CA LEU A 72 21.86 2.24 6.50
C LEU A 72 21.19 1.28 7.50
N LEU A 73 20.18 0.52 7.04
CA LEU A 73 19.47 -0.52 7.80
C LEU A 73 20.05 -1.90 7.48
#